data_AF-A0A9E4EM69-F1
#
_entry.id   AF-A0A9E4EM69-F1
#
_cell.length_a   1.000
_cell.length_b   1.000
_cell.length_c   1.000
_cell.angle_alpha   90.00
_cell.angle_beta   90.00
_cell.angle_gamma   90.00
#
_symmetry.space_group_name_H-M   'P 1'
#
loop_
_entity.id
_entity.type
_entity.pdbx_description
1 polymer ?
#
loop_
_entity_poly.entity_id
_entity_poly.type
_entity_poly.pdbx_seq_one_letter_code
_entity_poly.pdbx_strand_id
1 'polypeptide(L)' 'MALLTDEELLETLEKQLPALLERHPEMELRIYTAFMRTFATKEEVAAVLSELRDFQGEFDIFRSGEDLNRSDC' A
#
# COMPACT_ATOMS: atom_id res chain seq x y z
N MET A 1 -14.13 -25.61 0.37
CA MET A 1 -13.89 -24.15 0.28
C MET A 1 -14.10 -23.77 -1.17
N ALA A 2 -15.07 -22.92 -1.47
CA ALA A 2 -15.22 -22.39 -2.82
C ALA A 2 -14.13 -21.34 -3.06
N LEU A 3 -13.37 -21.49 -4.14
CA LEU A 3 -12.47 -20.45 -4.63
C LEU A 3 -13.33 -19.33 -5.21
N LEU A 4 -13.05 -18.08 -4.84
CA LEU A 4 -13.63 -16.93 -5.50
C LEU A 4 -13.19 -16.93 -6.97
N THR A 5 -14.11 -16.58 -7.86
CA THR A 5 -13.78 -16.21 -9.23
C THR A 5 -13.03 -14.87 -9.24
N ASP A 6 -12.30 -14.59 -10.32
CA ASP A 6 -11.55 -13.34 -10.47
C ASP A 6 -12.46 -12.10 -10.35
N GLU A 7 -13.69 -12.21 -10.84
CA GLU A 7 -14.70 -11.14 -10.82
C GLU A 7 -15.23 -10.88 -9.40
N GLU A 8 -15.46 -11.94 -8.63
CA GLU A 8 -15.84 -11.84 -7.21
C GLU A 8 -14.70 -11.29 -6.35
N LEU A 9 -13.45 -11.64 -6.69
CA LEU A 9 -12.27 -11.09 -6.03
C LEU A 9 -12.17 -9.58 -6.28
N LEU A 10 -12.30 -9.14 -7.53
CA LEU A 10 -12.27 -7.72 -7.89
C LEU A 10 -13.38 -6.95 -7.17
N GLU A 11 -14.61 -7.47 -7.17
CA GLU A 11 -15.73 -6.82 -6.48
C GLU A 11 -15.48 -6.69 -4.97
N THR A 12 -14.84 -7.69 -4.36
CA THR A 12 -14.46 -7.65 -2.95
C THR A 12 -13.43 -6.54 -2.69
N LEU A 13 -12.42 -6.41 -3.54
CA LEU A 13 -11.37 -5.41 -3.38
C LEU A 13 -11.83 -3.98 -3.69
N GLU A 14 -12.67 -3.80 -4.71
CA GLU A 14 -13.07 -2.48 -5.20
C GLU A 14 -14.25 -1.87 -4.44
N LYS A 15 -15.18 -2.70 -3.95
CA LYS A 15 -16.42 -2.21 -3.32
C LYS A 15 -16.51 -2.59 -1.86
N GLN A 16 -16.34 -3.87 -1.55
CA GLN A 16 -16.64 -4.37 -0.22
C GLN A 16 -15.55 -3.98 0.79
N LEU A 17 -14.29 -4.00 0.38
CA LEU A 17 -13.16 -3.64 1.22
C LEU A 17 -13.16 -2.15 1.59
N PRO A 18 -13.32 -1.18 0.66
CA PRO A 18 -13.48 0.23 1.01
C PRO A 18 -14.67 0.47 1.94
N ALA A 19 -15.84 -0.10 1.62
CA ALA A 19 -17.02 0.04 2.46
C ALA A 19 -16.85 -0.57 3.86
N LEU A 20 -16.00 -1.58 4.01
CA LEU A 20 -15.64 -2.14 5.31
C LEU A 20 -14.70 -1.21 6.08
N LEU A 21 -13.69 -0.63 5.42
CA LEU A 21 -12.76 0.32 6.04
C LEU A 21 -13.44 1.63 6.43
N GLU A 22 -14.42 2.10 5.67
CA GLU A 22 -15.25 3.26 6.03
C GLU A 22 -16.04 3.02 7.32
N ARG A 23 -16.55 1.80 7.52
CA ARG A 23 -17.31 1.42 8.71
C ARG A 23 -16.42 1.08 9.91
N HIS A 24 -15.22 0.58 9.63
CA HIS A 24 -14.28 0.05 10.62
C HIS A 24 -12.84 0.46 10.27
N PRO A 25 -12.48 1.75 10.43
CA PRO A 25 -11.14 2.24 10.11
C PRO A 25 -10.05 1.55 10.94
N GLU A 26 -10.38 1.07 12.14
CA GLU A 26 -9.47 0.28 12.98
C GLU A 26 -9.02 -1.04 12.35
N MET A 27 -9.76 -1.54 11.36
CA MET A 27 -9.42 -2.77 10.65
C MET A 27 -8.35 -2.56 9.59
N GLU A 28 -8.06 -1.32 9.19
CA GLU A 28 -7.09 -0.99 8.14
C GLU A 28 -5.72 -1.61 8.43
N LEU A 29 -5.19 -1.37 9.63
CA LEU A 29 -3.88 -1.91 10.03
C LEU A 29 -3.87 -3.46 10.05
N ARG A 30 -4.98 -4.07 10.46
CA ARG A 30 -5.10 -5.54 10.52
C ARG A 30 -5.16 -6.16 9.13
N ILE A 31 -5.93 -5.54 8.24
CA ILE A 31 -6.07 -5.95 6.84
C ILE A 31 -4.73 -5.77 6.12
N TYR A 32 -4.10 -4.61 6.27
CA TYR A 32 -2.77 -4.35 5.73
C TYR A 32 -1.75 -5.40 6.19
N THR A 33 -1.71 -5.70 7.48
CA THR A 33 -0.80 -6.72 8.04
C THR A 33 -1.06 -8.11 7.46
N ALA A 34 -2.34 -8.49 7.30
CA ALA A 34 -2.73 -9.77 6.73
C ALA A 34 -2.36 -9.88 5.24
N PHE A 35 -2.61 -8.81 4.47
CA PHE A 35 -2.17 -8.68 3.08
C PHE A 35 -0.65 -8.80 2.99
N MET A 36 0.09 -7.98 3.73
CA MET A 36 1.55 -8.00 3.73
C MET A 36 2.13 -9.36 4.11
N ARG A 37 1.58 -10.06 5.10
CA ARG A 37 2.02 -11.43 5.43
C ARG A 37 1.74 -12.45 4.32
N THR A 38 0.66 -12.29 3.58
CA THR A 38 0.27 -13.19 2.50
C THR A 38 1.04 -12.92 1.22
N PHE A 39 1.40 -11.65 0.98
CA PHE A 39 2.11 -11.22 -0.22
C PHE A 39 3.63 -11.19 -0.05
N ALA A 40 4.17 -10.91 1.14
CA ALA A 40 5.62 -10.97 1.40
C ALA A 40 6.21 -12.38 1.26
N THR A 41 5.39 -13.42 1.28
CA THR A 41 5.82 -14.79 0.95
C THR A 41 6.00 -15.03 -0.55
N LYS A 42 5.56 -14.10 -1.40
CA LYS A 42 5.85 -14.06 -2.84
C LYS A 42 6.99 -13.07 -3.07
N GLU A 43 8.18 -13.57 -3.35
CA GLU A 43 9.42 -12.77 -3.52
C GLU A 43 9.23 -11.55 -4.44
N GLU A 44 8.41 -11.69 -5.49
CA GLU A 44 8.10 -10.64 -6.46
C GLU A 44 7.40 -9.43 -5.82
N VAL A 45 6.50 -9.63 -4.85
CA VAL A 45 5.77 -8.52 -4.20
C VAL A 45 6.63 -7.83 -3.15
N ALA A 46 7.53 -8.58 -2.49
CA ALA A 46 8.54 -7.99 -1.63
C ALA A 46 9.49 -7.07 -2.42
N ALA A 47 9.88 -7.46 -3.65
CA ALA A 47 10.70 -6.65 -4.54
C ALA A 47 9.98 -5.36 -4.95
N VAL A 48 8.72 -5.45 -5.43
CA VAL A 48 7.93 -4.27 -5.82
C VAL A 48 7.71 -3.31 -4.64
N LEU A 49 7.44 -3.82 -3.43
CA LEU A 49 7.27 -2.98 -2.24
C LEU A 49 8.60 -2.40 -1.72
N SER A 50 9.75 -3.02 -2.04
CA SER A 50 11.06 -2.42 -1.82
C SER A 50 11.25 -1.23 -2.76
N GLU A 51 11.05 -1.45 -4.06
CA GLU A 51 11.21 -0.41 -5.08
C GLU A 51 10.29 0.79 -4.81
N LEU A 52 9.03 0.57 -4.42
CA LEU A 52 8.10 1.66 -4.10
C LEU A 52 8.54 2.47 -2.86
N ARG A 53 9.14 1.84 -1.85
CA ARG A 53 9.67 2.55 -0.67
C ARG A 53 10.91 3.35 -1.02
N ASP A 54 11.79 2.79 -1.83
CA ASP A 54 12.98 3.50 -2.31
C ASP A 54 12.57 4.72 -3.15
N PHE A 55 11.55 4.57 -3.99
CA PHE A 55 10.97 5.68 -4.77
C PHE A 55 10.36 6.78 -3.90
N GLN A 56 9.66 6.43 -2.81
CA GLN A 56 9.14 7.41 -1.85
C GLN A 56 10.26 8.12 -1.09
N GLY A 57 11.31 7.39 -0.70
CA GLY A 57 12.49 7.96 -0.05
C GLY A 57 13.23 8.94 -0.96
N GLU A 58 13.40 8.61 -2.24
CA GLU A 58 13.98 9.53 -3.24
C GLU A 58 13.14 10.79 -3.43
N PHE A 59 11.80 10.66 -3.42
CA PHE A 59 10.89 11.79 -3.53
C PHE A 59 10.95 12.71 -2.30
N ASP A 60 11.05 12.15 -1.10
CA ASP A 60 11.20 12.90 0.15
C ASP A 60 12.56 13.61 0.25
N ILE A 61 13.63 13.00 -0.24
CA ILE A 61 14.96 13.63 -0.35
C ILE A 61 14.93 14.80 -1.35
N PHE A 62 14.29 14.61 -2.50
CA PHE A 62 14.14 15.67 -3.50
C PHE A 62 13.38 16.87 -2.93
N ARG A 63 12.25 16.62 -2.25
CA ARG A 63 11.44 17.67 -1.62
C ARG A 63 12.19 18.40 -0.50
N SER A 64 12.96 17.67 0.31
CA SER A 64 13.77 18.26 1.39
C SER A 64 14.97 19.07 0.85
N GLY A 65 15.45 18.76 -0.35
CA GLY A 65 16.49 19.53 -1.05
C GLY A 65 15.98 20.85 -1.64
N GLU A 66 14.73 20.92 -2.09
CA GLU A 66 14.10 22.18 -2.53
C GLU A 66 13.87 23.17 -1.37
N ASP A 67 13.57 22.68 -0.17
CA ASP A 67 13.36 23.51 1.03
C ASP A 67 14.66 24.16 1.55
N LEU A 68 15.82 23.51 1.38
CA LEU A 68 17.13 24.07 1.74
C LEU A 68 17.58 25.18 0.78
N ASN A 69 17.11 25.18 -0.47
CA ASN A 69 17.51 26.14 -1.50
C ASN A 69 16.65 27.42 -1.50
N ARG A 70 15.62 27.48 -0.64
CA ARG A 70 14.74 28.66 -0.46
C ARG A 70 15.09 29.53 0.75
N SER A 71 16.10 29.17 1.54
CA SER A 71 16.47 29.90 2.76
C SER A 71 17.58 30.95 2.56
N ASP A 72 18.11 31.12 1.34
CA ASP A 72 19.16 32.10 1.02
C ASP A 72 18.70 33.20 0.02
N CYS A 73 17.42 33.60 0.08
CA CYS A 73 16.90 34.81 -0.56
C CYS A 73 16.15 35.71 0.43
#